data_AF-A0A2A3MLF8-F1
#
_entry.id   AF-A0A2A3MLF8-F1
#
_cell.length_a   1.000
_cell.length_b   1.000
_cell.length_c   1.000
_cell.angle_alpha   90.00
_cell.angle_beta   90.00
_cell.angle_gamma   90.00
#
_symmetry.space_group_name_H-M   'P 1'
#
loop_
_entity.id
_entity.type
_entity.pdbx_description
1 polymer ?
#
loop_
_entity_poly.entity_id
_entity_poly.type
_entity_poly.pdbx_seq_one_letter_code
_entity_poly.pdbx_strand_id
1 'polypeptide(L)'
;MSESLQDVNPAVLQALRELMQDDYALLLDTFQGDADLRLRQLREALQADDMDAFRQAAHSFKGSCGNMGAAALEQACLEAEAAGLAGDSAEAAKALTVIEQAFVRLKPLLH
;
A
#
# COMPACT_ATOMS: atom_id res chain seq x y z
N MET A 1 21.00 -6.20 -10.95
CA MET A 1 21.03 -6.16 -9.47
C MET A 1 19.72 -5.52 -9.06
N SER A 2 18.75 -6.32 -8.64
CA SER A 2 17.48 -5.79 -8.12
C SER A 2 17.79 -5.11 -6.80
N GLU A 3 17.92 -3.78 -6.81
CA GLU A 3 17.90 -2.99 -5.59
C GLU A 3 16.58 -3.31 -4.90
N SER A 4 16.64 -3.96 -3.73
CA SER A 4 15.45 -4.16 -2.90
C SER A 4 14.91 -2.79 -2.56
N LEU A 5 13.72 -2.45 -3.06
CA LEU A 5 13.03 -1.22 -2.69
C LEU A 5 12.93 -1.14 -1.17
N GLN A 6 13.26 0.03 -0.62
CA GLN A 6 13.11 0.25 0.81
C GLN A 6 11.61 0.22 1.16
N ASP A 7 11.27 -0.42 2.27
CA ASP A 7 9.88 -0.50 2.72
C ASP A 7 9.32 0.90 3.03
N VAL A 8 10.17 1.81 3.51
CA VAL A 8 9.84 3.23 3.72
C VAL A 8 11.03 4.13 3.49
N ASN A 9 10.78 5.34 2.98
CA ASN A 9 11.79 6.40 2.87
C ASN A 9 11.90 7.16 4.22
N PRO A 10 13.02 7.05 4.95
CA PRO A 10 13.18 7.70 6.25
C PRO A 10 13.16 9.23 6.18
N ALA A 11 13.59 9.82 5.06
CA ALA A 11 13.55 11.27 4.89
C ALA A 11 12.11 11.79 4.77
N VAL A 12 11.22 11.03 4.15
CA VAL A 12 9.79 11.36 4.07
C VAL A 12 9.14 11.27 5.44
N LEU A 13 9.39 10.18 6.19
CA LEU A 13 8.85 10.04 7.55
C LEU A 13 9.33 11.17 8.48
N GLN A 14 10.61 11.54 8.40
CA GLN A 14 11.16 12.64 9.19
C GLN A 14 10.49 13.97 8.83
N ALA A 15 10.33 14.28 7.54
CA ALA A 15 9.66 15.50 7.10
C ALA A 15 8.18 15.53 7.54
N LEU A 16 7.47 14.40 7.45
CA LEU A 16 6.09 14.28 7.94
C LEU A 16 6.01 14.50 9.45
N ARG A 17 6.95 13.95 10.22
CA ARG A 17 7.03 14.13 11.67
C ARG A 17 7.27 15.58 12.05
N GLU A 18 8.18 16.26 11.37
CA GLU A 18 8.47 17.68 11.60
C GLU A 18 7.30 18.58 11.22
N LEU A 19 6.59 18.26 10.13
CA LEU A 19 5.45 19.05 9.65
C LEU A 19 4.20 18.86 10.52
N MET A 20 3.89 17.63 10.91
CA MET A 20 2.67 17.31 11.66
C MET A 20 2.83 17.51 13.18
N GLN A 21 4.05 17.44 13.71
CA GLN A 21 4.34 17.60 15.14
C GLN A 21 3.43 16.71 16.01
N ASP A 22 2.50 17.31 16.77
CA ASP A 22 1.58 16.62 17.66
C ASP A 22 0.59 15.71 16.92
N ASP A 23 0.30 15.99 15.65
CA ASP A 23 -0.63 15.21 14.81
C ASP A 23 0.04 14.02 14.10
N TYR A 24 1.36 13.83 14.26
CA TYR A 24 2.08 12.75 13.58
C TYR A 24 1.55 11.36 13.96
N ALA A 25 1.24 11.15 15.24
CA ALA A 25 0.66 9.88 15.70
C ALA A 25 -0.71 9.62 15.05
N LEU A 26 -1.56 10.65 14.95
CA LEU A 26 -2.87 10.55 14.28
C LEU A 26 -2.72 10.24 12.78
N LEU A 27 -1.71 10.82 12.11
CA LEU A 27 -1.40 10.50 10.72
C LEU A 27 -1.05 9.00 10.57
N LEU A 28 -0.19 8.46 11.44
CA LEU A 28 0.18 7.05 11.40
C LEU A 28 -1.02 6.13 11.65
N ASP A 29 -1.87 6.45 12.63
CA ASP A 29 -3.08 5.68 12.91
C ASP A 29 -4.07 5.72 11.74
N THR A 30 -4.22 6.89 11.11
CA THR A 30 -5.08 7.07 9.94
C THR A 30 -4.58 6.24 8.76
N PHE A 31 -3.28 6.28 8.48
CA PHE A 31 -2.67 5.47 7.43
C PHE A 31 -2.84 3.97 7.68
N GLN A 32 -2.61 3.51 8.91
CA GLN A 32 -2.79 2.09 9.25
C GLN A 32 -4.25 1.64 9.09
N GLY A 33 -5.21 2.47 9.52
CA GLY A 33 -6.63 2.19 9.34
C GLY A 33 -7.06 2.16 7.86
N ASP A 34 -6.54 3.09 7.04
CA ASP A 34 -6.77 3.09 5.59
C ASP A 34 -6.15 1.85 4.94
N ALA A 35 -4.92 1.49 5.29
CA ALA A 35 -4.27 0.28 4.78
C ALA A 35 -5.05 -1.01 5.11
N ASP A 36 -5.50 -1.17 6.35
CA ASP A 36 -6.32 -2.33 6.76
C ASP A 36 -7.69 -2.35 6.01
N LEU A 37 -8.26 -1.18 5.69
CA LEU A 37 -9.45 -1.08 4.83
C LEU A 37 -9.15 -1.52 3.38
N ARG A 38 -8.09 -1.00 2.77
CA ARG A 38 -7.73 -1.32 1.37
C ARG A 38 -7.37 -2.79 1.19
N LEU A 39 -6.63 -3.38 2.12
CA LEU A 39 -6.31 -4.80 2.10
C LEU A 39 -7.57 -5.68 2.13
N ARG A 40 -8.58 -5.31 2.93
CA ARG A 40 -9.88 -6.02 2.92
C ARG A 40 -10.58 -5.88 1.57
N GLN A 41 -10.65 -4.67 1.02
CA GLN A 41 -11.28 -4.43 -0.27
C GLN A 41 -10.61 -5.19 -1.42
N LEU A 42 -9.27 -5.23 -1.44
CA LEU A 42 -8.52 -6.01 -2.43
C LEU A 42 -8.83 -7.51 -2.34
N ARG A 43 -8.88 -8.07 -1.13
CA ARG A 43 -9.26 -9.48 -0.91
C ARG A 43 -10.68 -9.77 -1.38
N GLU A 44 -11.64 -8.92 -0.99
CA GLU A 44 -13.05 -9.08 -1.34
C GLU A 44 -13.26 -8.98 -2.86
N ALA A 45 -12.64 -7.99 -3.50
CA ALA A 45 -12.72 -7.81 -4.95
C ALA A 45 -12.11 -9.00 -5.71
N LEU A 46 -10.95 -9.49 -5.27
CA LEU A 46 -10.31 -10.66 -5.87
C LEU A 46 -11.16 -11.93 -5.70
N GLN A 47 -11.77 -12.15 -4.52
CA GLN A 47 -12.67 -13.28 -4.27
C GLN A 47 -13.95 -13.22 -5.11
N ALA A 48 -14.44 -12.02 -5.40
CA ALA A 48 -15.61 -11.79 -6.24
C ALA A 48 -15.30 -11.78 -7.75
N ASP A 49 -14.02 -11.91 -8.14
CA ASP A 49 -13.52 -11.72 -9.51
C ASP A 49 -13.87 -10.32 -10.09
N ASP A 50 -14.03 -9.32 -9.21
CA ASP A 50 -14.33 -7.93 -9.57
C ASP A 50 -13.02 -7.15 -9.77
N MET A 51 -12.45 -7.27 -10.96
CA MET A 51 -11.15 -6.66 -11.30
C MET A 51 -11.20 -5.13 -11.36
N ASP A 52 -12.37 -4.54 -11.61
CA ASP A 52 -12.55 -3.09 -11.57
C ASP A 52 -12.53 -2.56 -10.13
N ALA A 53 -13.17 -3.24 -9.20
CA ALA A 53 -13.08 -2.92 -7.78
C ALA A 53 -11.66 -3.14 -7.24
N PHE A 54 -11.00 -4.24 -7.66
CA PHE A 54 -9.61 -4.53 -7.29
C PHE A 54 -8.67 -3.40 -7.73
N ARG A 55 -8.76 -3.00 -9.00
CA ARG A 55 -7.99 -1.89 -9.57
C ARG A 55 -8.19 -0.59 -8.80
N GLN A 56 -9.44 -0.26 -8.47
CA GLN A 56 -9.77 0.97 -7.73
C GLN A 56 -9.19 0.95 -6.31
N ALA A 57 -9.32 -0.17 -5.59
CA ALA A 57 -8.74 -0.32 -4.27
C ALA A 57 -7.20 -0.19 -4.30
N ALA A 58 -6.55 -0.80 -5.30
CA ALA A 58 -5.10 -0.70 -5.51
C ALA A 58 -4.67 0.74 -5.82
N HIS A 59 -5.40 1.44 -6.70
CA HIS A 59 -5.13 2.84 -7.05
C HIS A 59 -5.22 3.76 -5.82
N SER A 60 -6.29 3.63 -5.03
CA SER A 60 -6.45 4.41 -3.80
C SER A 60 -5.34 4.11 -2.79
N PHE A 61 -4.97 2.84 -2.63
CA PHE A 61 -3.93 2.46 -1.68
C PHE A 61 -2.55 2.97 -2.10
N LYS A 62 -2.24 2.93 -3.41
CA LYS A 62 -1.01 3.50 -3.97
C LYS A 62 -0.82 4.96 -3.57
N GLY A 63 -1.87 5.78 -3.68
CA GLY A 63 -1.81 7.20 -3.30
C GLY A 63 -1.51 7.39 -1.81
N SER A 64 -2.13 6.58 -0.95
CA SER A 64 -1.86 6.56 0.49
C SER A 64 -0.40 6.20 0.81
N CYS A 65 0.12 5.16 0.14
CA CYS A 65 1.51 4.72 0.28
C CYS A 65 2.52 5.78 -0.17
N GLY A 66 2.26 6.46 -1.30
CA GLY A 66 3.10 7.53 -1.82
C GLY A 66 3.22 8.71 -0.84
N ASN A 67 2.11 9.09 -0.20
CA ASN A 67 2.10 10.15 0.82
C ASN A 67 2.96 9.80 2.04
N MET A 68 3.05 8.52 2.40
CA MET A 68 3.86 8.03 3.53
C MET A 68 5.31 7.71 3.14
N GLY A 69 5.68 7.81 1.86
CA GLY A 69 6.97 7.37 1.36
C GLY A 69 7.17 5.85 1.45
N ALA A 70 6.09 5.06 1.50
CA ALA A 70 6.10 3.60 1.59
C ALA A 70 6.37 2.97 0.21
N ALA A 71 7.57 3.18 -0.32
CA ALA A 71 7.92 2.90 -1.71
C ALA A 71 7.69 1.45 -2.14
N ALA A 72 8.01 0.46 -1.29
CA ALA A 72 7.76 -0.94 -1.61
C ALA A 72 6.26 -1.26 -1.72
N LEU A 73 5.42 -0.71 -0.84
CA LEU A 73 3.97 -0.88 -0.95
C LEU A 73 3.41 -0.13 -2.15
N GLU A 74 3.88 1.10 -2.40
CA GLU A 74 3.44 1.90 -3.54
C GLU A 74 3.66 1.16 -4.86
N GLN A 75 4.86 0.57 -5.03
CA GLN A 75 5.18 -0.25 -6.19
C GLN A 75 4.29 -1.50 -6.28
N ALA A 76 4.07 -2.20 -5.18
CA ALA A 76 3.19 -3.37 -5.16
C ALA A 76 1.73 -3.01 -5.51
N CYS A 77 1.26 -1.84 -5.06
CA CYS A 77 -0.06 -1.32 -5.43
C CYS A 77 -0.15 -0.95 -6.92
N LEU A 78 0.93 -0.43 -7.50
CA LEU A 78 1.00 -0.17 -8.94
C LEU A 78 0.87 -1.47 -9.76
N GLU A 79 1.54 -2.54 -9.33
CA GLU A 79 1.44 -3.86 -9.96
C GLU A 79 0.03 -4.45 -9.82
N ALA A 80 -0.60 -4.31 -8.66
CA ALA A 80 -1.99 -4.71 -8.44
C ALA A 80 -2.97 -3.91 -9.31
N GLU A 81 -2.78 -2.59 -9.43
CA GLU A 81 -3.59 -1.74 -10.31
C GLU A 81 -3.47 -2.18 -11.78
N ALA A 82 -2.25 -2.49 -12.23
CA ALA A 82 -2.01 -3.00 -13.58
C ALA A 82 -2.66 -4.38 -13.82
N ALA A 83 -2.57 -5.29 -12.87
CA ALA A 83 -3.21 -6.60 -12.94
C ALA A 83 -4.74 -6.50 -13.02
N GLY A 84 -5.34 -5.63 -12.19
CA GLY A 84 -6.77 -5.34 -12.24
C GLY A 84 -7.20 -4.73 -13.58
N LEU A 85 -6.41 -3.81 -14.14
CA LEU A 85 -6.66 -3.25 -15.48
C LEU A 85 -6.59 -4.31 -16.59
N ALA A 86 -5.67 -5.26 -16.48
CA ALA A 86 -5.51 -6.35 -17.44
C ALA A 86 -6.57 -7.45 -17.29
N GLY A 87 -7.33 -7.46 -16.18
CA GLY A 87 -8.23 -8.55 -15.83
C GLY A 87 -7.50 -9.86 -15.49
N ASP A 88 -6.23 -9.78 -15.09
CA ASP A 88 -5.42 -10.95 -14.77
C ASP A 88 -5.53 -11.28 -13.27
N SER A 89 -6.50 -12.14 -12.94
CA SER A 89 -6.78 -12.56 -11.56
C SER A 89 -5.60 -13.32 -10.92
N ALA A 90 -4.78 -14.03 -11.73
CA ALA A 90 -3.61 -14.72 -11.21
C ALA A 90 -2.50 -13.74 -10.82
N GLU A 91 -2.27 -12.71 -11.62
CA GLU A 91 -1.31 -11.66 -11.29
C GLU A 91 -1.81 -10.77 -10.15
N ALA A 92 -3.11 -10.49 -10.11
CA ALA A 92 -3.75 -9.76 -9.01
C ALA A 92 -3.55 -10.48 -7.66
N ALA A 93 -3.70 -11.82 -7.63
CA ALA A 93 -3.45 -12.63 -6.43
C ALA A 93 -1.98 -12.58 -5.95
N LYS A 94 -1.02 -12.60 -6.89
CA LYS A 94 0.39 -12.44 -6.55
C LYS A 94 0.66 -11.05 -6.00
N ALA A 95 0.18 -10.00 -6.67
CA ALA A 95 0.36 -8.62 -6.24
C ALA A 95 -0.24 -8.38 -4.85
N LEU A 96 -1.44 -8.91 -4.57
CA LEU A 96 -2.06 -8.84 -3.24
C LEU A 96 -1.17 -9.49 -2.16
N THR A 97 -0.59 -10.66 -2.44
CA THR A 97 0.35 -11.32 -1.52
C THR A 97 1.58 -10.44 -1.24
N VAL A 98 2.12 -9.78 -2.28
CA VAL A 98 3.26 -8.86 -2.14
C VAL A 98 2.88 -7.63 -1.29
N ILE A 99 1.70 -7.04 -1.53
CA ILE A 99 1.19 -5.90 -0.74
C ILE A 99 1.07 -6.29 0.74
N GLU A 100 0.48 -7.44 1.05
CA GLU A 100 0.32 -7.92 2.43
C GLU A 100 1.66 -8.11 3.13
N GLN A 101 2.63 -8.73 2.45
CA GLN A 101 3.97 -8.92 2.99
C GLN A 101 4.70 -7.60 3.21
N ALA A 102 4.59 -6.69 2.24
CA ALA A 102 5.21 -5.37 2.34
C ALA A 102 4.61 -4.57 3.50
N PHE A 103 3.29 -4.61 3.69
CA PHE A 103 2.61 -3.94 4.80
C PHE A 103 3.04 -4.51 6.17
N VAL A 104 3.19 -5.83 6.28
CA VAL A 104 3.71 -6.47 7.50
C VAL A 104 5.13 -5.98 7.84
N ARG A 105 6.00 -5.80 6.83
CA ARG A 105 7.35 -5.24 7.03
C ARG A 105 7.34 -3.75 7.35
N LEU A 106 6.40 -2.99 6.79
CA LEU A 106 6.26 -1.55 7.03
C LEU A 106 5.79 -1.24 8.46
N LYS A 107 4.81 -1.98 8.99
CA LYS A 107 4.20 -1.72 10.32
C LYS A 107 5.20 -1.40 11.44
N PRO A 108 6.25 -2.21 11.71
CA PRO A 108 7.20 -1.92 12.78
C PRO A 108 8.06 -0.66 12.54
N LEU A 109 8.12 -0.15 11.31
CA LEU A 109 8.88 1.05 10.95
C LEU A 109 8.09 2.34 11.18
N LEU A 110 6.77 2.24 11.41
CA LEU A 110 5.88 3.37 11.68
C LEU A 110 5.80 3.63 13.19
N HIS A 111 6.75 4.39 13.71
CA HIS A 111 6.81 4.87 15.09
C HIS A 111 7.42 6.29 15.12
#